data_AF-A0A0C9WYT5-F1
#
_entry.id   AF-A0A0C9WYT5-F1
#
_cell.length_a   1.000
_cell.length_b   1.000
_cell.length_c   1.000
_cell.angle_alpha   90.00
_cell.angle_beta   90.00
_cell.angle_gamma   90.00
#
_symmetry.space_group_name_H-M   'P 1'
#
loop_
_entity.id
_entity.type
_entity.pdbx_description
1 polymer ?
#
loop_
_entity_poly.entity_id
_entity_poly.type
_entity_poly.pdbx_seq_one_letter_code
_entity_poly.pdbx_strand_id
1 'polypeptide(L)'
;MSISSPLTPSSDIFSPNLSVSSTFYLGSHRSSDSDVVFRSMDSALFHVNSNDLASVSSTAFRAQISKPRARGDLDEVIDIPDNSDVLSIILCVLYDVPCEGRSPSFNDLEKAIDRMTAYGVIPKAHILPSTHIQALLLLHALEEPLMLYTLAAHYILDDLATSTSAHLLSLSLYDITDDISTRMGPIYLKRLMILHMQRTRLLKRLLIPPPDSHQPTRTCGYAEQNKVSASWTMVAVSLLWSAGPGM
;
A
#
# COMPACT_ATOMS: atom_id res chain seq x y z
N MET A 1 66.40 16.76 2.22
CA MET A 1 65.05 17.29 1.94
C MET A 1 64.36 16.28 1.05
N SER A 2 63.62 15.36 1.66
CA SER A 2 62.93 14.28 0.97
C SER A 2 61.46 14.65 0.87
N ILE A 3 60.97 14.82 -0.35
CA ILE A 3 59.59 15.19 -0.63
C ILE A 3 58.78 13.89 -0.66
N SER A 4 57.98 13.66 0.38
CA SER A 4 56.97 12.61 0.40
C SER A 4 55.79 13.01 -0.48
N SER A 5 55.55 12.26 -1.55
CA SER A 5 54.30 12.31 -2.30
C SER A 5 53.15 11.77 -1.44
N PRO A 6 51.98 12.42 -1.38
CA PRO A 6 50.83 11.88 -0.67
C PRO A 6 50.22 10.71 -1.44
N LEU A 7 49.88 9.65 -0.71
CA LEU A 7 49.14 8.49 -1.22
C LEU A 7 47.81 8.94 -1.83
N THR A 8 47.60 8.58 -3.10
CA THR A 8 46.29 8.54 -3.74
C THR A 8 45.39 7.54 -3.00
N PRO A 9 44.13 7.87 -2.66
CA PRO A 9 43.20 6.89 -2.15
C PRO A 9 42.92 5.85 -3.23
N SER A 10 43.00 4.59 -2.85
CA SER A 10 42.69 3.41 -3.66
C SER A 10 41.24 3.44 -4.16
N SER A 11 41.06 3.93 -5.38
CA SER A 11 39.84 3.78 -6.16
C SER A 11 39.84 2.42 -6.83
N ASP A 12 39.44 1.35 -6.14
CA ASP A 12 39.30 0.04 -6.76
C ASP A 12 38.26 -0.83 -6.05
N ILE A 13 36.97 -0.49 -6.20
CA ILE A 13 35.85 -1.46 -6.20
C ILE A 13 34.75 -0.95 -7.17
N PHE A 14 35.09 -0.67 -8.44
CA PHE A 14 34.05 -0.49 -9.46
C PHE A 14 33.78 -1.81 -10.16
N SER A 15 32.86 -2.58 -9.59
CA SER A 15 32.17 -3.62 -10.36
C SER A 15 31.26 -2.92 -11.38
N PRO A 16 31.32 -3.24 -12.68
CA PRO A 16 30.63 -2.48 -13.74
C PRO A 16 29.09 -2.54 -13.71
N ASN A 17 28.49 -3.20 -12.72
CA ASN A 17 27.05 -3.33 -12.52
C ASN A 17 26.55 -2.74 -11.18
N LEU A 18 27.39 -1.99 -10.46
CA LEU A 18 27.04 -1.40 -9.17
C LEU A 18 26.21 -0.13 -9.40
N SER A 19 24.93 -0.17 -9.06
CA SER A 19 24.04 1.00 -9.10
C SER A 19 23.91 1.59 -7.70
N VAL A 20 23.81 2.90 -7.57
CA VAL A 20 23.51 3.55 -6.28
C VAL A 20 22.08 4.05 -6.30
N SER A 21 21.36 3.88 -5.19
CA SER A 21 20.00 4.41 -5.05
C SER A 21 19.98 5.93 -5.24
N SER A 22 19.06 6.43 -6.08
CA SER A 22 18.90 7.87 -6.31
C SER A 22 18.36 8.63 -5.09
N THR A 23 17.72 7.93 -4.16
CA THR A 23 17.15 8.51 -2.93
C THR A 23 18.08 8.29 -1.73
N PHE A 24 18.76 7.14 -1.68
CA PHE A 24 19.63 6.73 -0.58
C PHE A 24 21.10 6.67 -1.04
N TYR A 25 21.61 7.80 -1.54
CA TYR A 25 23.02 7.98 -1.90
C TYR A 25 23.79 8.65 -0.76
N LEU A 26 25.12 8.56 -0.81
CA LEU A 26 25.98 9.17 0.21
C LEU A 26 25.75 10.69 0.27
N GLY A 27 25.27 11.19 1.41
CA GLY A 27 24.96 12.62 1.63
C GLY A 27 23.54 13.06 1.29
N SER A 28 22.60 12.14 1.00
CA SER A 28 21.19 12.47 0.75
C SER A 28 20.40 12.84 2.02
N HIS A 29 20.84 12.42 3.20
CA HIS A 29 20.16 12.65 4.48
C HIS A 29 20.88 13.69 5.37
N ARG A 30 20.11 14.34 6.26
CA ARG A 30 20.54 15.51 7.06
C ARG A 30 21.70 15.23 8.02
N SER A 31 21.95 13.97 8.32
CA SER A 31 23.07 13.43 9.09
C SER A 31 24.17 13.03 8.09
N SER A 32 25.17 13.89 7.92
CA SER A 32 26.15 13.83 6.83
C SER A 32 27.12 12.65 6.85
N ASP A 33 26.97 11.69 7.76
CA ASP A 33 27.75 10.44 7.79
C ASP A 33 26.78 9.25 7.78
N SER A 34 26.53 8.68 6.61
CA SER A 34 25.94 7.34 6.51
C SER A 34 26.95 6.35 7.14
N ASP A 35 26.51 5.59 8.14
CA ASP A 35 27.36 4.67 8.89
C ASP A 35 27.11 3.20 8.50
N VAL A 36 26.12 2.96 7.62
CA VAL A 36 25.76 1.63 7.14
C VAL A 36 25.47 1.70 5.63
N VAL A 37 26.02 0.73 4.89
CA VAL A 37 25.72 0.53 3.47
C VAL A 37 25.00 -0.81 3.30
N PHE A 38 23.79 -0.78 2.77
CA PHE A 38 23.08 -1.98 2.35
C PHE A 38 23.32 -2.25 0.87
N ARG A 39 23.44 -3.53 0.51
CA ARG A 39 23.46 -4.00 -0.88
C ARG A 39 22.28 -4.93 -1.13
N SER A 40 21.46 -4.59 -2.11
CA SER A 40 20.37 -5.44 -2.59
C SER A 40 20.91 -6.60 -3.44
N MET A 41 20.05 -7.59 -3.72
CA MET A 41 20.42 -8.76 -4.55
C MET A 41 20.83 -8.41 -5.97
N ASP A 42 20.25 -7.35 -6.55
CA ASP A 42 20.58 -6.78 -7.84
C ASP A 42 21.75 -5.79 -7.78
N SER A 43 22.55 -5.84 -6.70
CA SER A 43 23.78 -5.07 -6.51
C SER A 43 23.59 -3.55 -6.45
N ALA A 44 22.40 -3.07 -6.06
CA ALA A 44 22.20 -1.67 -5.77
C ALA A 44 22.64 -1.32 -4.35
N LEU A 45 23.36 -0.22 -4.18
CA LEU A 45 23.83 0.28 -2.89
C LEU A 45 22.89 1.33 -2.30
N PHE A 46 22.67 1.24 -1.00
CA PHE A 46 21.84 2.14 -0.21
C PHE A 46 22.65 2.62 0.99
N HIS A 47 22.92 3.92 1.04
CA HIS A 47 23.60 4.57 2.14
C HIS A 47 22.55 5.02 3.17
N VAL A 48 22.61 4.45 4.37
CA VAL A 48 21.63 4.71 5.44
C VAL A 48 22.35 5.07 6.74
N ASN A 49 21.60 5.62 7.68
CA ASN A 49 22.10 5.97 9.00
C ASN A 49 21.42 5.13 10.08
N SER A 50 22.21 4.38 10.85
CA SER A 50 21.72 3.45 11.86
C SER A 50 21.01 4.15 13.03
N ASN A 51 21.43 5.37 13.38
CA ASN A 51 20.78 6.17 14.42
C ASN A 51 19.41 6.68 13.94
N ASP A 52 19.31 7.13 12.69
CA ASP A 52 18.04 7.57 12.11
C ASP A 52 17.06 6.39 12.04
N LEU A 53 17.51 5.22 11.57
CA LEU A 53 16.71 4.00 11.55
C LEU A 53 16.25 3.61 12.97
N ALA A 54 17.15 3.63 13.95
CA ALA A 54 16.84 3.29 15.34
C ALA A 54 15.90 4.29 16.01
N SER A 55 15.94 5.57 15.60
CA SER A 55 15.07 6.62 16.11
C SER A 55 13.61 6.43 15.70
N VAL A 56 13.39 5.91 14.48
CA VAL A 56 12.06 5.62 13.94
C VAL A 56 11.58 4.23 14.36
N SER A 57 12.48 3.24 14.35
CA SER A 57 12.20 1.87 14.77
C SER A 57 13.45 1.19 15.33
N SER A 58 13.48 1.02 16.66
CA SER A 58 14.60 0.38 17.37
C SER A 58 14.88 -1.08 16.96
N THR A 59 13.95 -1.70 16.22
CA THR A 59 14.05 -3.09 15.74
C THR A 59 14.36 -3.18 14.25
N ALA A 60 14.22 -2.09 13.48
CA ALA A 60 14.46 -2.07 12.05
C ALA A 60 15.89 -2.48 11.72
N PHE A 61 16.05 -3.52 10.89
CA PHE A 61 17.34 -4.05 10.42
C PHE A 61 18.34 -4.43 11.53
N ARG A 62 17.90 -4.50 12.79
CA ARG A 62 18.80 -4.72 13.93
C ARG A 62 19.55 -6.04 13.81
N ALA A 63 18.88 -7.09 13.32
CA ALA A 63 19.48 -8.41 13.13
C ALA A 63 20.57 -8.42 12.04
N GLN A 64 20.48 -7.52 11.06
CA GLN A 64 21.42 -7.36 9.96
C GLN A 64 22.63 -6.53 10.42
N ILE A 65 22.36 -5.42 11.12
CA ILE A 65 23.39 -4.48 11.60
C ILE A 65 24.24 -5.09 12.72
N SER A 66 23.64 -5.91 13.60
CA SER A 66 24.29 -6.46 14.81
C SER A 66 25.11 -7.75 14.58
N LYS A 67 25.22 -8.24 13.34
CA LYS A 67 25.99 -9.48 13.07
C LYS A 67 27.47 -9.27 13.41
N PRO A 68 28.12 -10.21 14.13
CA PRO A 68 29.53 -10.09 14.47
C PRO A 68 30.37 -10.05 13.20
N ARG A 69 31.08 -8.94 13.03
CA ARG A 69 31.87 -8.61 11.83
C ARG A 69 33.27 -9.21 11.91
N ALA A 70 33.83 -9.59 10.77
CA ALA A 70 35.25 -9.92 10.71
C ALA A 70 36.06 -8.66 11.03
N ARG A 71 36.98 -8.74 12.00
CA ARG A 71 37.76 -7.56 12.41
C ARG A 71 38.61 -7.05 11.23
N GLY A 72 38.34 -5.83 10.79
CA GLY A 72 39.23 -5.10 9.88
C GLY A 72 38.54 -4.20 8.86
N ASP A 73 37.24 -4.38 8.62
CA ASP A 73 36.54 -3.68 7.54
C ASP A 73 35.59 -2.61 8.10
N LEU A 74 36.01 -1.35 8.05
CA LEU A 74 35.20 -0.20 8.43
C LEU A 74 34.21 0.21 7.32
N ASP A 75 34.24 -0.48 6.17
CA ASP A 75 33.49 -0.17 4.93
C ASP A 75 32.56 -1.33 4.52
N GLU A 76 32.25 -2.23 5.46
CA GLU A 76 31.59 -3.51 5.17
C GLU A 76 30.12 -3.33 4.75
N VAL A 77 29.87 -3.59 3.47
CA VAL A 77 28.56 -3.57 2.82
C VAL A 77 27.71 -4.77 3.30
N ILE A 78 26.53 -4.50 3.84
CA ILE A 78 25.62 -5.53 4.34
C ILE A 78 24.67 -6.00 3.24
N ASP A 79 24.73 -7.29 2.92
CA ASP A 79 23.83 -7.92 1.95
C ASP A 79 22.41 -8.10 2.49
N ILE A 80 21.44 -7.61 1.72
CA ILE A 80 20.01 -7.73 1.96
C ILE A 80 19.39 -8.65 0.90
N PRO A 81 18.69 -9.73 1.29
CA PRO A 81 18.14 -10.72 0.37
C PRO A 81 16.81 -10.25 -0.25
N ASP A 82 16.78 -9.02 -0.77
CA ASP A 82 15.67 -8.45 -1.53
C ASP A 82 16.21 -7.58 -2.68
N ASN A 83 15.42 -7.39 -3.73
CA ASN A 83 15.77 -6.54 -4.87
C ASN A 83 15.73 -5.04 -4.49
N SER A 84 16.33 -4.18 -5.33
CA SER A 84 16.43 -2.75 -5.06
C SER A 84 15.07 -2.10 -4.85
N ASP A 85 14.05 -2.50 -5.60
CA ASP A 85 12.71 -1.89 -5.54
C ASP A 85 12.04 -2.13 -4.18
N VAL A 86 12.06 -3.38 -3.71
CA VAL A 86 11.51 -3.77 -2.41
C VAL A 86 12.26 -3.08 -1.27
N LEU A 87 13.61 -3.09 -1.31
CA LEU A 87 14.42 -2.44 -0.28
C LEU A 87 14.22 -0.92 -0.27
N SER A 88 14.15 -0.29 -1.44
CA SER A 88 13.91 1.15 -1.57
C SER A 88 12.57 1.55 -0.95
N ILE A 89 11.49 0.80 -1.23
CA ILE A 89 10.17 1.06 -0.64
C ILE A 89 10.24 0.97 0.90
N ILE A 90 10.86 -0.08 1.46
CA ILE A 90 10.98 -0.25 2.92
C ILE A 90 11.73 0.93 3.55
N LEU A 91 12.81 1.38 2.93
CA LEU A 91 13.56 2.54 3.42
C LEU A 91 12.77 3.84 3.28
N CYS A 92 12.06 4.05 2.17
CA CYS A 92 11.18 5.22 2.00
C CYS A 92 10.09 5.27 3.07
N VAL A 93 9.55 4.11 3.47
CA VAL A 93 8.59 4.01 4.58
C VAL A 93 9.22 4.40 5.92
N LEU A 94 10.45 3.94 6.19
CA LEU A 94 11.15 4.22 7.45
C LEU A 94 11.60 5.68 7.56
N TYR A 95 12.00 6.30 6.46
CA TYR A 95 12.40 7.70 6.43
C TYR A 95 11.23 8.67 6.15
N ASP A 96 10.03 8.14 5.91
CA ASP A 96 8.84 8.85 5.42
C ASP A 96 9.16 9.85 4.29
N VAL A 97 9.87 9.37 3.28
CA VAL A 97 10.20 10.12 2.07
C VAL A 97 9.43 9.56 0.87
N PRO A 98 9.12 10.39 -0.14
CA PRO A 98 8.56 9.88 -1.38
C PRO A 98 9.49 8.82 -2.00
N CYS A 99 8.91 7.74 -2.53
CA CYS A 99 9.63 6.78 -3.38
C CYS A 99 9.90 7.44 -4.74
N GLU A 100 10.88 8.34 -4.81
CA GLU A 100 11.20 9.08 -6.04
C GLU A 100 11.94 8.18 -7.06
N GLY A 101 11.65 8.38 -8.35
CA GLY A 101 12.43 7.82 -9.46
C GLY A 101 11.89 6.54 -10.10
N ARG A 102 10.91 5.86 -9.50
CA ARG A 102 10.24 4.69 -10.09
C ARG A 102 8.85 4.59 -9.49
N SER A 103 7.79 4.54 -10.30
CA SER A 103 6.44 4.24 -9.82
C SER A 103 6.37 2.74 -9.49
N PRO A 104 6.45 2.33 -8.20
CA PRO A 104 6.52 0.91 -7.89
C PRO A 104 5.21 0.23 -8.26
N SER A 105 5.33 -1.00 -8.77
CA SER A 105 4.15 -1.84 -9.02
C SER A 105 3.47 -2.18 -7.71
N PHE A 106 2.17 -2.49 -7.74
CA PHE A 106 1.46 -2.95 -6.55
C PHE A 106 2.11 -4.19 -5.94
N ASN A 107 2.56 -5.13 -6.77
CA ASN A 107 3.27 -6.33 -6.34
C ASN A 107 4.58 -6.04 -5.59
N ASP A 108 5.31 -4.98 -5.96
CA ASP A 108 6.53 -4.59 -5.21
C ASP A 108 6.19 -3.92 -3.88
N LEU A 109 5.10 -3.12 -3.84
CA LEU A 109 4.57 -2.54 -2.61
C LEU A 109 4.10 -3.63 -1.64
N GLU A 110 3.33 -4.61 -2.12
CA GLU A 110 2.85 -5.74 -1.34
C GLU A 110 4.02 -6.54 -0.77
N LYS A 111 5.00 -6.91 -1.61
CA LYS A 111 6.21 -7.61 -1.16
C LYS A 111 7.00 -6.80 -0.15
N ALA A 112 7.17 -5.50 -0.36
CA ALA A 112 7.87 -4.64 0.60
C ALA A 112 7.19 -4.67 1.97
N ILE A 113 5.86 -4.50 2.01
CA ILE A 113 5.08 -4.53 3.25
C ILE A 113 5.16 -5.91 3.92
N ASP A 114 5.14 -6.99 3.14
CA ASP A 114 5.31 -8.35 3.66
C ASP A 114 6.69 -8.53 4.32
N ARG A 115 7.73 -8.03 3.65
CA ARG A 115 9.13 -8.14 4.09
C ARG A 115 9.47 -7.21 5.26
N MET A 116 8.72 -6.14 5.50
CA MET A 116 8.92 -5.25 6.67
C MET A 116 9.00 -6.04 7.97
N THR A 117 8.12 -7.03 8.17
CA THR A 117 8.10 -7.85 9.39
C THR A 117 9.38 -8.67 9.57
N ALA A 118 9.97 -9.18 8.48
CA ALA A 118 11.25 -9.91 8.50
C ALA A 118 12.43 -9.01 8.89
N TYR A 119 12.30 -7.70 8.68
CA TYR A 119 13.27 -6.69 9.09
C TYR A 119 12.98 -6.05 10.45
N GLY A 120 12.02 -6.59 11.20
CA GLY A 120 11.63 -6.04 12.51
C GLY A 120 10.89 -4.71 12.41
N VAL A 121 10.30 -4.40 11.25
CA VAL A 121 9.48 -3.21 11.02
C VAL A 121 8.01 -3.61 11.10
N ILE A 122 7.21 -2.87 11.86
CA ILE A 122 5.78 -3.14 12.04
C ILE A 122 5.00 -2.27 11.04
N PRO A 123 4.38 -2.83 9.98
CA PRO A 123 3.71 -2.02 8.94
C PRO A 123 2.69 -1.03 9.50
N LYS A 124 1.88 -1.48 10.46
CA LYS A 124 0.86 -0.64 11.12
C LYS A 124 1.41 0.60 11.82
N ALA A 125 2.67 0.58 12.26
CA ALA A 125 3.28 1.74 12.92
C ALA A 125 3.74 2.83 11.93
N HIS A 126 3.91 2.48 10.65
CA HIS A 126 4.48 3.38 9.64
C HIS A 126 3.51 3.70 8.49
N ILE A 127 2.48 2.88 8.25
CA ILE A 127 1.46 3.14 7.23
C ILE A 127 0.28 3.83 7.92
N LEU A 128 0.40 5.14 8.10
CA LEU A 128 -0.58 6.00 8.79
C LEU A 128 -1.21 7.02 7.83
N PRO A 129 -2.39 7.57 8.19
CA PRO A 129 -2.96 8.77 7.59
C PRO A 129 -1.91 9.84 7.24
N SER A 130 -1.87 10.27 5.98
CA SER A 130 -1.00 11.34 5.46
C SER A 130 0.49 10.98 5.26
N THR A 131 0.87 9.72 5.42
CA THR A 131 2.21 9.25 5.05
C THR A 131 2.34 9.07 3.53
N HIS A 132 3.56 9.20 3.01
CA HIS A 132 3.80 9.04 1.57
C HIS A 132 3.44 7.64 1.07
N ILE A 133 3.72 6.60 1.88
CA ILE A 133 3.39 5.22 1.52
C ILE A 133 1.90 4.99 1.44
N GLN A 134 1.10 5.57 2.34
CA GLN A 134 -0.35 5.40 2.26
C GLN A 134 -0.91 6.09 1.02
N ALA A 135 -0.45 7.31 0.72
CA ALA A 135 -0.84 8.01 -0.51
C ALA A 135 -0.50 7.18 -1.76
N LEU A 136 0.69 6.57 -1.78
CA LEU A 136 1.14 5.70 -2.86
C LEU A 136 0.29 4.43 -2.99
N LEU A 137 -0.06 3.77 -1.89
CA LEU A 137 -0.97 2.62 -1.88
C LEU A 137 -2.36 2.98 -2.41
N LEU A 138 -2.88 4.16 -2.06
CA LEU A 138 -4.19 4.63 -2.53
C LEU A 138 -4.25 4.90 -4.03
N LEU A 139 -3.12 5.14 -4.70
CA LEU A 139 -3.08 5.24 -6.17
C LEU A 139 -3.47 3.92 -6.84
N HIS A 140 -3.20 2.79 -6.18
CA HIS A 140 -3.55 1.44 -6.66
C HIS A 140 -4.97 1.01 -6.27
N ALA A 141 -5.70 1.83 -5.50
CA ALA A 141 -7.04 1.47 -5.02
C ALA A 141 -8.08 1.33 -6.13
N LEU A 142 -7.84 1.89 -7.32
CA LEU A 142 -8.73 1.74 -8.47
C LEU A 142 -8.38 0.51 -9.33
N GLU A 143 -7.10 0.14 -9.41
CA GLU A 143 -6.62 -0.94 -10.27
C GLU A 143 -6.78 -2.29 -9.58
N GLU A 144 -6.37 -2.40 -8.32
CA GLU A 144 -6.41 -3.64 -7.55
C GLU A 144 -7.09 -3.47 -6.16
N PRO A 145 -8.35 -3.03 -6.11
CA PRO A 145 -9.03 -2.71 -4.85
C PRO A 145 -9.13 -3.92 -3.91
N LEU A 146 -9.35 -5.13 -4.43
CA LEU A 146 -9.49 -6.34 -3.61
C LEU A 146 -8.17 -6.73 -2.96
N MET A 147 -7.08 -6.68 -3.72
CA MET A 147 -5.75 -7.00 -3.21
C MET A 147 -5.29 -5.95 -2.19
N LEU A 148 -5.50 -4.67 -2.47
CA LEU A 148 -5.17 -3.59 -1.54
C LEU A 148 -5.99 -3.68 -0.24
N TYR A 149 -7.29 -3.97 -0.32
CA TYR A 149 -8.12 -4.16 0.87
C TYR A 149 -7.67 -5.38 1.68
N THR A 150 -7.29 -6.46 1.00
CA THR A 150 -6.77 -7.69 1.62
C THR A 150 -5.45 -7.44 2.34
N LEU A 151 -4.54 -6.70 1.70
CA LEU A 151 -3.26 -6.29 2.30
C LEU A 151 -3.48 -5.40 3.53
N ALA A 152 -4.36 -4.41 3.41
CA ALA A 152 -4.72 -3.53 4.52
C ALA A 152 -5.33 -4.33 5.69
N ALA A 153 -6.19 -5.29 5.39
CA ALA A 153 -6.80 -6.16 6.38
C ALA A 153 -5.76 -7.06 7.08
N HIS A 154 -4.85 -7.66 6.31
CA HIS A 154 -3.80 -8.54 6.82
C HIS A 154 -2.92 -7.86 7.87
N TYR A 155 -2.58 -6.58 7.64
CA TYR A 155 -1.77 -5.76 8.54
C TYR A 155 -2.58 -4.86 9.49
N ILE A 156 -3.91 -5.01 9.51
CA ILE A 156 -4.83 -4.26 10.38
C ILE A 156 -4.67 -2.73 10.20
N LEU A 157 -4.61 -2.30 8.94
CA LEU A 157 -4.51 -0.91 8.48
C LEU A 157 -5.93 -0.36 8.22
N ASP A 158 -6.64 -0.06 9.31
CA ASP A 158 -8.07 0.29 9.27
C ASP A 158 -8.41 1.46 8.34
N ASP A 159 -7.59 2.52 8.35
CA ASP A 159 -7.83 3.70 7.50
C ASP A 159 -7.67 3.37 6.02
N LEU A 160 -6.62 2.63 5.66
CA LEU A 160 -6.38 2.19 4.29
C LEU A 160 -7.48 1.24 3.81
N ALA A 161 -7.90 0.29 4.66
CA ALA A 161 -9.00 -0.63 4.36
C ALA A 161 -10.31 0.15 4.14
N THR A 162 -10.58 1.16 4.96
CA THR A 162 -11.78 2.00 4.86
C THR A 162 -11.79 2.78 3.54
N SER A 163 -10.69 3.48 3.22
CA SER A 163 -10.56 4.20 1.94
C SER A 163 -10.70 3.28 0.74
N THR A 164 -10.08 2.10 0.78
CA THR A 164 -10.13 1.13 -0.32
C THR A 164 -11.52 0.50 -0.49
N SER A 165 -12.28 0.34 0.60
CA SER A 165 -13.60 -0.30 0.56
C SER A 165 -14.62 0.41 -0.35
N ALA A 166 -14.46 1.72 -0.57
CA ALA A 166 -15.28 2.49 -1.49
C ALA A 166 -15.12 2.05 -2.96
N HIS A 167 -14.01 1.40 -3.30
CA HIS A 167 -13.72 0.89 -4.65
C HIS A 167 -14.18 -0.56 -4.84
N LEU A 168 -14.54 -1.27 -3.76
CA LEU A 168 -15.06 -2.64 -3.80
C LEU A 168 -16.56 -2.74 -4.06
N LEU A 169 -17.21 -1.62 -4.37
CA LEU A 169 -18.65 -1.57 -4.59
C LEU A 169 -19.11 -2.47 -5.75
N SER A 170 -18.30 -2.60 -6.80
CA SER A 170 -18.64 -3.44 -7.96
C SER A 170 -18.04 -4.84 -7.88
N LEU A 171 -17.40 -5.21 -6.75
CA LEU A 171 -16.77 -6.51 -6.56
C LEU A 171 -17.83 -7.63 -6.61
N SER A 172 -17.53 -8.69 -7.37
CA SER A 172 -18.26 -9.95 -7.27
C SER A 172 -17.74 -10.73 -6.07
N LEU A 173 -18.62 -11.18 -5.18
CA LEU A 173 -18.21 -11.98 -4.02
C LEU A 173 -17.57 -13.32 -4.42
N TYR A 174 -17.80 -13.79 -5.66
CA TYR A 174 -17.15 -14.96 -6.24
C TYR A 174 -15.66 -14.79 -6.49
N ASP A 175 -15.19 -13.56 -6.64
CA ASP A 175 -13.77 -13.27 -6.87
C ASP A 175 -12.95 -13.42 -5.58
N ILE A 176 -13.62 -13.57 -4.42
CA ILE A 176 -12.97 -13.78 -3.12
C ILE A 176 -12.65 -15.28 -2.99
N THR A 177 -11.43 -15.63 -3.36
CA THR A 177 -10.90 -17.00 -3.19
C THR A 177 -10.62 -17.32 -1.72
N ASP A 178 -10.44 -18.60 -1.42
CA ASP A 178 -10.07 -19.06 -0.07
C ASP A 178 -8.75 -18.42 0.41
N ASP A 179 -7.77 -18.25 -0.48
CA ASP A 179 -6.49 -17.60 -0.18
C ASP A 179 -6.67 -16.13 0.22
N ILE A 180 -7.48 -15.39 -0.56
CA ILE A 180 -7.83 -13.99 -0.28
C ILE A 180 -8.56 -13.89 1.06
N SER A 181 -9.53 -14.78 1.29
CA SER A 181 -10.32 -14.81 2.53
C SER A 181 -9.45 -15.08 3.76
N THR A 182 -8.47 -15.99 3.61
CA THR A 182 -7.53 -16.36 4.67
C THR A 182 -6.59 -15.21 4.98
N ARG A 183 -6.04 -14.55 3.95
CA ARG A 183 -5.13 -13.41 4.10
C ARG A 183 -5.83 -12.19 4.71
N MET A 184 -7.04 -11.88 4.23
CA MET A 184 -7.87 -10.77 4.71
C MET A 184 -8.30 -10.98 6.16
N GLY A 185 -8.58 -12.24 6.53
CA GLY A 185 -9.04 -12.61 7.84
C GLY A 185 -10.54 -12.34 8.07
N PRO A 186 -11.14 -13.01 9.07
CA PRO A 186 -12.58 -13.08 9.23
C PRO A 186 -13.22 -11.74 9.62
N ILE A 187 -12.49 -10.84 10.28
CA ILE A 187 -13.02 -9.54 10.72
C ILE A 187 -13.28 -8.64 9.51
N TYR A 188 -12.29 -8.47 8.63
CA TYR A 188 -12.43 -7.63 7.44
C TYR A 188 -13.33 -8.28 6.40
N LEU A 189 -13.29 -9.61 6.25
CA LEU A 189 -14.24 -10.33 5.42
C LEU A 189 -15.69 -10.06 5.87
N LYS A 190 -15.98 -10.18 7.17
CA LYS A 190 -17.30 -9.86 7.71
C LYS A 190 -17.68 -8.39 7.46
N ARG A 191 -16.76 -7.45 7.63
CA ARG A 191 -16.99 -6.02 7.34
C ARG A 191 -17.36 -5.80 5.87
N LEU A 192 -16.63 -6.42 4.94
CA LEU A 192 -16.90 -6.36 3.51
C LEU A 192 -18.27 -6.95 3.17
N MET A 193 -18.58 -8.14 3.70
CA MET A 193 -19.89 -8.78 3.49
C MET A 193 -21.05 -7.91 4.02
N ILE A 194 -20.89 -7.31 5.21
CA ILE A 194 -21.87 -6.38 5.77
C ILE A 194 -22.03 -5.15 4.87
N LEU A 195 -20.95 -4.59 4.35
CA LEU A 195 -20.99 -3.45 3.42
C LEU A 195 -21.83 -3.77 2.18
N HIS A 196 -21.58 -4.91 1.53
CA HIS A 196 -22.37 -5.35 0.36
C HIS A 196 -23.84 -5.57 0.70
N MET A 197 -24.13 -6.26 1.81
CA MET A 197 -25.51 -6.55 2.23
C MET A 197 -26.28 -5.28 2.62
N GLN A 198 -25.66 -4.39 3.39
CA GLN A 198 -26.26 -3.12 3.79
C GLN A 198 -26.51 -2.22 2.59
N ARG A 199 -25.58 -2.16 1.63
CA ARG A 199 -25.77 -1.39 0.40
C ARG A 199 -26.94 -1.91 -0.43
N THR A 200 -26.99 -3.21 -0.67
CA THR A 200 -28.12 -3.82 -1.40
C THR A 200 -29.42 -3.51 -0.68
N ARG A 201 -29.47 -3.66 0.65
CA ARG A 201 -30.65 -3.32 1.46
C ARG A 201 -31.04 -1.84 1.35
N LEU A 202 -30.08 -0.92 1.41
CA LEU A 202 -30.33 0.52 1.26
C LEU A 202 -30.85 0.85 -0.13
N LEU A 203 -30.26 0.27 -1.18
CA LEU A 203 -30.73 0.41 -2.56
C LEU A 203 -32.18 -0.07 -2.69
N LYS A 204 -32.52 -1.24 -2.13
CA LYS A 204 -33.91 -1.72 -2.12
C LYS A 204 -34.84 -0.72 -1.43
N ARG A 205 -34.46 -0.24 -0.25
CA ARG A 205 -35.26 0.72 0.51
C ARG A 205 -35.50 2.03 -0.26
N LEU A 206 -34.50 2.50 -1.02
CA LEU A 206 -34.60 3.73 -1.80
C LEU A 206 -35.37 3.56 -3.12
N LEU A 207 -35.28 2.39 -3.76
CA LEU A 207 -35.95 2.13 -5.05
C LEU A 207 -37.40 1.65 -4.92
N ILE A 208 -37.77 0.97 -3.84
CA ILE A 208 -39.12 0.45 -3.64
C ILE A 208 -40.19 1.55 -3.69
N PRO A 209 -40.07 2.68 -2.96
CA PRO A 209 -41.06 3.74 -3.05
C PRO A 209 -40.94 4.48 -4.40
N PRO A 210 -42.05 4.78 -5.07
CA PRO A 210 -42.03 5.69 -6.21
C PRO A 210 -41.64 7.12 -5.76
N PRO A 211 -41.15 7.97 -6.68
CA PRO A 211 -40.88 9.37 -6.38
C PRO A 211 -42.12 10.09 -5.85
N ASP A 212 -41.92 11.05 -4.95
CA ASP A 212 -43.02 11.82 -4.37
C ASP A 212 -43.82 12.55 -5.47
N SER A 213 -45.14 12.45 -5.38
CA SER A 213 -46.05 13.16 -6.28
C SER A 213 -46.09 14.66 -5.96
N HIS A 214 -46.11 15.50 -6.99
CA HIS A 214 -46.35 16.94 -6.85
C HIS A 214 -47.85 17.28 -6.92
N GLN A 215 -48.23 18.49 -6.50
CA GLN A 215 -49.61 18.97 -6.66
C GLN A 215 -49.99 19.02 -8.16
N PRO A 216 -51.20 18.57 -8.55
CA PRO A 216 -51.62 18.53 -9.96
C PRO A 216 -51.47 19.88 -10.65
N THR A 217 -50.94 19.86 -11.87
CA THR A 217 -50.78 21.04 -12.73
C THR A 217 -51.64 20.88 -13.98
N ARG A 218 -51.71 21.93 -14.81
CA ARG A 218 -52.45 21.88 -16.09
C ARG A 218 -51.90 20.85 -17.09
N THR A 219 -50.65 20.42 -16.91
CA THR A 219 -49.93 19.51 -17.81
C THR A 219 -49.67 18.12 -17.21
N CYS A 220 -49.85 17.95 -15.89
CA CYS A 220 -49.63 16.69 -15.19
C CYS A 220 -50.65 16.55 -14.06
N GLY A 221 -51.65 15.69 -14.26
CA GLY A 221 -52.67 15.37 -13.29
C GLY A 221 -52.41 14.05 -12.56
N TYR A 222 -53.36 13.64 -11.72
CA TYR A 222 -53.27 12.39 -10.97
C TYR A 222 -53.16 11.15 -11.87
N ALA A 223 -53.77 11.17 -13.07
CA ALA A 223 -53.71 10.04 -13.99
C ALA A 223 -52.29 9.82 -14.53
N GLU A 224 -51.59 10.90 -14.89
CA GLU A 224 -50.20 10.88 -15.34
C GLU A 224 -49.27 10.44 -14.21
N GLN A 225 -49.45 10.97 -13.00
CA GLN A 225 -48.67 10.59 -11.82
C GLN A 225 -48.83 9.09 -11.47
N ASN A 226 -50.05 8.55 -11.56
CA ASN A 226 -50.30 7.12 -11.33
C ASN A 226 -49.62 6.24 -12.37
N LYS A 227 -49.58 6.67 -13.65
CA LYS A 227 -48.84 5.94 -14.70
C LYS A 227 -47.34 5.90 -14.41
N VAL A 228 -46.77 7.02 -13.95
CA VAL A 228 -45.34 7.08 -13.56
C VAL A 228 -45.08 6.18 -12.36
N SER A 229 -45.94 6.22 -11.34
CA SER A 229 -45.83 5.36 -10.15
C SER A 229 -45.84 3.87 -10.53
N ALA A 230 -46.80 3.45 -11.34
CA ALA A 230 -46.88 2.07 -11.82
C ALA A 230 -45.66 1.66 -12.66
N SER A 231 -45.20 2.54 -13.55
CA SER A 231 -44.01 2.32 -14.38
C SER A 231 -42.74 2.22 -13.52
N TRP A 232 -42.63 3.06 -12.50
CA TRP A 232 -41.54 3.03 -11.53
C TRP A 232 -41.52 1.70 -10.78
N THR A 233 -42.65 1.25 -10.24
CA THR A 233 -42.74 -0.04 -9.54
C THR A 233 -42.27 -1.18 -10.44
N MET A 234 -42.67 -1.19 -11.71
CA MET A 234 -42.23 -2.23 -12.66
C MET A 234 -40.71 -2.22 -12.87
N VAL A 235 -40.12 -1.04 -13.10
CA VAL A 235 -38.67 -0.89 -13.30
C VAL A 235 -37.90 -1.21 -12.01
N ALA A 236 -38.36 -0.71 -10.87
CA ALA A 236 -37.75 -0.95 -9.57
C ALA A 236 -37.74 -2.45 -9.24
N VAL A 237 -38.86 -3.16 -9.43
CA VAL A 237 -38.93 -4.62 -9.22
C VAL A 237 -37.95 -5.36 -10.14
N SER A 238 -37.88 -4.99 -11.41
CA SER A 238 -36.93 -5.58 -12.37
C SER A 238 -35.47 -5.37 -11.94
N LEU A 239 -35.10 -4.14 -11.59
CA LEU A 239 -33.75 -3.83 -11.09
C LEU A 239 -33.44 -4.58 -9.80
N LEU A 240 -34.37 -4.67 -8.87
CA LEU A 240 -34.20 -5.38 -7.60
C LEU A 240 -34.07 -6.89 -7.77
N TRP A 241 -34.72 -7.44 -8.80
CA TRP A 241 -34.57 -8.84 -9.20
C TRP A 241 -33.17 -9.10 -9.77
N SER A 242 -32.69 -8.22 -10.64
CA SER A 242 -31.31 -8.31 -11.20
C SER A 242 -30.21 -8.02 -10.17
N ALA A 243 -30.52 -7.25 -9.13
CA ALA A 243 -29.62 -6.94 -8.01
C ALA A 243 -29.71 -7.98 -6.87
N GLY A 244 -30.43 -9.08 -7.06
CA GLY A 244 -30.32 -10.24 -6.17
C GLY A 244 -28.87 -10.73 -6.14
N PRO A 245 -28.43 -11.39 -5.05
CA PRO A 245 -27.13 -12.05 -5.06
C PRO A 245 -27.11 -13.00 -6.25
N GLY A 246 -26.32 -12.64 -7.26
CA GLY A 246 -26.04 -13.52 -8.39
C GLY A 246 -25.53 -14.83 -7.82
N MET A 247 -25.95 -15.92 -8.45
CA MET A 247 -25.19 -17.16 -8.47
C MET A 247 -23.83 -16.96 -9.13
#